data_AF-A0A353D4S9-F1
#
_entry.id   AF-A0A353D4S9-F1
#
_cell.length_a   1.000
_cell.length_b   1.000
_cell.length_c   1.000
_cell.angle_alpha   90.00
_cell.angle_beta   90.00
_cell.angle_gamma   90.00
#
_symmetry.space_group_name_H-M   'P 1'
#
loop_
_entity.id
_entity.type
_entity.pdbx_description
1 polymer ?
#
loop_
_entity_poly.entity_id
_entity_poly.type
_entity_poly.pdbx_seq_one_letter_code
_entity_poly.pdbx_strand_id
1 'polypeptide(L)' 'MIERENTVIRNRCIALAGIFQAVRLVQQTGRAEKRDAIATTASINSIFNTDPEAVADVYGSPDALRIGLEVLKNQLDNS' A
#
# COMPACT_ATOMS: atom_id res chain seq x y z
N MET A 1 -21.74 3.65 -15.38
CA MET A 1 -20.47 4.11 -15.98
C MET A 1 -19.55 4.71 -14.92
N ILE A 2 -20.04 5.63 -14.07
CA ILE A 2 -19.29 6.26 -12.96
C ILE A 2 -18.74 5.25 -11.93
N GLU A 3 -19.53 4.24 -11.54
CA GLU A 3 -19.10 3.22 -10.55
C GLU A 3 -17.84 2.44 -10.95
N ARG A 4 -17.69 2.15 -12.25
CA ARG A 4 -16.53 1.42 -12.78
C ARG A 4 -15.27 2.28 -12.72
N GLU A 5 -15.40 3.57 -12.98
CA GLU A 5 -14.28 4.52 -12.93
C GLU A 5 -13.75 4.69 -11.51
N ASN A 6 -14.65 4.84 -10.52
CA ASN A 6 -14.28 4.90 -9.10
C ASN A 6 -13.55 3.63 -8.63
N THR A 7 -13.97 2.46 -9.10
CA THR A 7 -13.31 1.18 -8.78
C THR A 7 -11.89 1.12 -9.33
N VAL A 8 -11.67 1.58 -10.57
CA VAL A 8 -10.33 1.61 -11.17
C VAL A 8 -9.40 2.57 -10.43
N ILE A 9 -9.88 3.77 -10.09
CA ILE A 9 -9.10 4.77 -9.34
C ILE A 9 -8.75 4.20 -7.95
N ARG A 10 -9.73 3.62 -7.24
CA ARG A 10 -9.49 2.99 -5.94
C ARG A 10 -8.43 1.90 -6.01
N ASN A 11 -8.50 1.01 -7.01
CA ASN A 11 -7.52 -0.06 -7.20
C ASN A 11 -6.12 0.49 -7.47
N ARG A 12 -5.99 1.57 -8.26
CA ARG A 12 -4.71 2.24 -8.51
C ARG A 12 -4.16 2.90 -7.25
N CYS A 13 -5.00 3.55 -6.45
CA CYS A 13 -4.58 4.14 -5.17
C CYS A 13 -4.05 3.07 -4.21
N ILE A 14 -4.74 1.93 -4.10
CA ILE A 14 -4.31 0.80 -3.26
C ILE A 14 -2.97 0.24 -3.75
N ALA A 15 -2.83 -0.01 -5.05
CA ALA A 15 -1.59 -0.51 -5.62
C ALA A 15 -0.41 0.44 -5.39
N LEU A 16 -0.63 1.75 -5.61
CA LEU A 16 0.40 2.77 -5.43
C LEU A 16 0.77 2.95 -3.95
N ALA A 17 -0.20 2.86 -3.03
CA ALA A 17 0.06 2.83 -1.60
C ALA A 17 0.94 1.64 -1.20
N GLY A 18 0.70 0.45 -1.77
CA GLY A 18 1.57 -0.71 -1.57
C GLY A 18 3.03 -0.46 -1.98
N ILE A 19 3.25 0.19 -3.13
CA ILE A 19 4.59 0.59 -3.59
C ILE A 19 5.24 1.56 -2.60
N PHE A 20 4.55 2.62 -2.20
CA PHE A 20 5.10 3.59 -1.26
C PHE A 20 5.36 3.01 0.12
N GLN A 21 4.53 2.07 0.57
CA GLN A 21 4.76 1.33 1.80
C GLN A 21 6.07 0.54 1.72
N ALA A 22 6.29 -0.22 0.65
CA ALA A 22 7.55 -0.95 0.45
C ALA A 22 8.77 -0.01 0.45
N VAL A 23 8.69 1.12 -0.25
CA VAL A 23 9.75 2.14 -0.26
C VAL A 23 10.01 2.68 1.15
N ARG A 24 8.96 3.02 1.91
CA ARG A 24 9.12 3.56 3.26
C ARG A 24 9.74 2.53 4.21
N LEU A 25 9.37 1.26 4.11
CA LEU A 25 9.97 0.17 4.89
C LEU A 25 11.45 -0.02 4.56
N VAL A 26 11.85 0.08 3.29
CA VAL A 26 13.27 0.04 2.87
C VAL A 26 14.03 1.22 3.47
N GLN A 27 13.48 2.43 3.41
CA GLN A 27 14.08 3.61 4.03
C GLN A 27 14.24 3.46 5.55
N GLN A 28 13.21 2.95 6.24
CA GLN A 28 13.28 2.69 7.68
C GLN A 28 14.38 1.67 8.00
N THR A 29 14.50 0.62 7.19
CA THR A 29 15.56 -0.39 7.33
C THR A 29 16.94 0.23 7.17
N GLY A 30 17.16 1.04 6.13
CA GLY A 30 18.45 1.69 5.88
C GLY A 30 18.83 2.76 6.92
N ARG A 31 17.85 3.36 7.61
CA ARG A 31 18.06 4.38 8.64
C ARG A 31 18.04 3.83 10.07
N ALA A 32 17.92 2.51 10.25
CA ALA A 32 17.71 1.88 11.55
C ALA A 32 16.50 2.46 12.33
N GLU A 33 15.48 2.94 11.62
CA GLU A 33 14.22 3.40 12.20
C GLU A 33 13.33 2.20 12.56
N LYS A 34 12.44 2.36 13.56
CA LYS A 34 11.45 1.34 13.89
C LYS A 34 10.55 1.07 12.68
N ARG A 35 10.50 -0.19 12.27
CA ARG A 35 9.59 -0.67 11.22
C ARG A 35 8.23 -0.97 11.81
N ASP A 36 7.19 -0.61 11.07
CA ASP A 36 5.83 -1.00 11.41
C ASP A 36 5.64 -2.47 11.04
N ALA A 37 5.27 -3.28 12.04
CA ALA A 37 5.14 -4.72 11.89
C ALA A 37 3.97 -5.09 10.97
N ILE A 38 2.86 -4.37 11.04
CA ILE A 38 1.67 -4.62 10.21
C ILE A 38 2.00 -4.31 8.77
N ALA A 39 2.60 -3.15 8.51
CA ALA A 39 3.02 -2.75 7.16
C ALA A 39 4.04 -3.74 6.58
N THR A 40 5.00 -4.20 7.39
CA THR A 40 6.00 -5.18 6.99
C THR A 40 5.35 -6.52 6.61
N THR A 41 4.48 -7.05 7.47
CA THR A 41 3.76 -8.30 7.20
C THR A 41 2.90 -8.19 5.95
N ALA A 42 2.17 -7.08 5.77
CA ALA A 42 1.34 -6.87 4.58
C ALA A 42 2.17 -6.81 3.29
N SER A 43 3.30 -6.09 3.28
CA SER A 43 4.18 -5.98 2.12
C SER A 43 4.93 -7.27 1.78
N ILE A 44 5.20 -8.13 2.77
CA ILE A 44 5.81 -9.45 2.52
C ILE A 44 4.75 -10.42 2.03
N ASN A 45 3.59 -10.47 2.69
CA ASN A 45 2.51 -11.38 2.34
C ASN A 45 1.96 -11.11 0.93
N SER A 46 2.01 -9.86 0.45
CA SER A 46 1.60 -9.53 -0.92
C SER A 46 2.40 -10.23 -2.01
N ILE A 47 3.63 -10.67 -1.72
CA ILE A 47 4.46 -11.42 -2.67
C ILE A 47 3.93 -12.86 -2.82
N PHE A 48 3.34 -13.41 -1.76
CA PHE A 48 2.84 -14.79 -1.72
C PHE A 48 1.37 -14.91 -2.08
N ASN A 49 0.60 -13.80 -2.03
CA ASN A 49 -0.79 -13.78 -2.46
C ASN A 49 -0.90 -13.70 -3.98
N THR A 50 -0.94 -14.87 -4.63
CA THR A 50 -0.91 -15.01 -6.10
C THR A 50 -2.29 -15.07 -6.76
N ASP A 51 -3.35 -15.27 -5.99
CA ASP A 51 -4.74 -15.35 -6.48
C ASP A 51 -5.71 -14.55 -5.59
N PRO A 52 -5.59 -13.21 -5.55
CA PRO A 52 -6.46 -12.34 -4.76
C PRO A 52 -7.81 -12.10 -5.44
N GLU A 53 -8.91 -12.10 -4.68
CA GLU A 53 -10.26 -11.78 -5.21
C GLU A 53 -10.42 -10.28 -5.54
N ALA A 54 -9.73 -9.40 -4.81
CA ALA A 54 -9.64 -7.97 -5.08
C ALA A 54 -8.22 -7.42 -4.83
N VAL A 55 -7.92 -6.25 -5.42
CA VAL A 55 -6.62 -5.58 -5.26
C VAL A 55 -6.29 -5.26 -3.79
N ALA A 56 -7.30 -5.03 -2.96
CA ALA A 56 -7.12 -4.82 -1.52
C ALA A 56 -6.58 -6.09 -0.82
N ASP A 57 -7.01 -7.27 -1.27
CA ASP A 57 -6.71 -8.55 -0.63
C ASP A 57 -5.25 -8.96 -0.84
N VAL A 58 -4.59 -8.42 -1.88
CA VAL A 58 -3.14 -8.51 -2.07
C VAL A 58 -2.40 -8.16 -0.78
N TYR A 59 -2.88 -7.16 -0.04
CA TYR A 59 -2.26 -6.66 1.18
C TYR A 59 -3.01 -7.09 2.46
N GLY A 60 -4.00 -7.97 2.32
CA GLY A 60 -4.88 -8.46 3.40
C GLY A 60 -6.00 -7.50 3.80
N SER A 61 -5.70 -6.21 4.01
CA SER A 61 -6.70 -5.16 4.23
C SER A 61 -6.15 -3.79 3.83
N PRO A 62 -6.98 -2.86 3.33
CA PRO A 62 -6.58 -1.47 3.14
C PRO A 62 -5.99 -0.81 4.39
N ASP A 63 -6.42 -1.20 5.60
CA ASP A 63 -5.88 -0.66 6.85
C ASP A 63 -4.39 -1.00 7.03
N ALA A 64 -3.97 -2.14 6.49
CA ALA A 64 -2.57 -2.58 6.52
C ALA A 64 -1.66 -1.76 5.57
N LEU A 65 -2.25 -0.89 4.75
CA LEU A 65 -1.56 0.05 3.85
C LEU A 65 -1.48 1.47 4.40
N ARG A 66 -1.83 1.71 5.67
CA ARG A 66 -1.87 3.06 6.27
C ARG A 66 -0.64 3.90 5.96
N ILE A 67 0.56 3.35 6.12
CA ILE A 67 1.82 4.07 5.87
C ILE A 67 1.93 4.46 4.39
N GLY A 68 1.65 3.51 3.49
CA GLY A 68 1.65 3.76 2.06
C GLY A 68 0.64 4.81 1.61
N LEU A 69 -0.57 4.78 2.19
CA LEU A 69 -1.65 5.74 1.94
C LEU A 69 -1.29 7.14 2.46
N GLU A 70 -0.68 7.24 3.63
CA GLU A 70 -0.17 8.50 4.17
C GLU A 70 0.92 9.10 3.28
N VAL A 71 1.86 8.28 2.79
CA VAL A 71 2.89 8.73 1.85
C VAL A 71 2.26 9.18 0.53
N LEU A 72 1.34 8.38 -0.04
CA LEU A 72 0.62 8.73 -1.26
C LEU A 72 -0.10 10.08 -1.12
N LYS A 73 -0.86 10.26 -0.04
CA LYS A 73 -1.54 11.51 0.27
C LYS A 73 -0.56 12.68 0.31
N ASN A 74 0.54 12.54 1.05
CA ASN A 74 1.53 13.60 1.16
C ASN A 74 2.17 13.96 -0.19
N GLN A 75 2.38 12.99 -1.09
CA GLN A 75 2.88 13.27 -2.43
C GLN A 75 1.87 14.05 -3.28
N LEU A 76 0.58 13.72 -3.19
CA LEU A 76 -0.48 14.40 -3.94
C LEU A 76 -0.82 15.78 -3.38
N ASP A 77 -0.82 15.94 -2.05
CA ASP A 77 -1.09 17.22 -1.38
C ASP A 77 0.05 18.23 -1.58
N ASN A 78 1.27 17.74 -1.82
CA ASN A 78 2.47 18.56 -2.05
C ASN A 78 2.82 18.68 -3.56
N SER A 79 1.85 18.44 -4.44
CA SER A 79 1.96 18.60 -5.90
C SER A 79 1.14 19.78 -6.42
#